data_AF-A0A3N0ELL0-F1
#
_entry.id   AF-A0A3N0ELL0-F1
#
_cell.length_a   1.000
_cell.length_b   1.000
_cell.length_c   1.000
_cell.angle_alpha   90.00
_cell.angle_beta   90.00
_cell.angle_gamma   90.00
#
_symmetry.space_group_name_H-M   'P 1'
#
loop_
_entity.id
_entity.type
_entity.pdbx_description
1 polymer ?
#
loop_
_entity_poly.entity_id
_entity_poly.type
_entity_poly.pdbx_seq_one_letter_code
_entity_poly.pdbx_strand_id
1 'polypeptide(L)'
;MRAVIRILAGIVVISAFVQCANSQKVLSALPEVLRLGDVVSENWRTEGSPLSGTNIFIPVTSGSDILLDSVYYRGRGAKLEKVQRGSYLVYIGRFENRPKTDIIMHADPRKEVGNQPPEFRKSIPFELEEDEAVVSFKEGNVVKYFRIAHVKEGAPVINPRKE
;
A
#
# COMPACT_ATOMS: atom_id res chain seq x y z
N MET A 1 -9.58 -40.75 -40.86
CA MET A 1 -9.26 -41.08 -39.46
C MET A 1 -7.96 -40.45 -38.96
N ARG A 2 -6.79 -40.64 -39.60
CA ARG A 2 -5.50 -40.07 -39.14
C ARG A 2 -5.47 -38.54 -39.05
N ALA A 3 -6.11 -37.83 -39.98
CA ALA A 3 -6.23 -36.36 -39.95
C ALA A 3 -7.12 -35.86 -38.80
N VAL A 4 -8.21 -36.57 -38.51
CA VAL A 4 -9.14 -36.25 -37.41
C VAL A 4 -8.45 -36.43 -36.05
N ILE A 5 -7.64 -37.48 -35.90
CA ILE A 5 -6.81 -37.73 -34.70
C ILE A 5 -5.75 -36.64 -34.51
N ARG A 6 -5.12 -36.14 -35.60
CA ARG A 6 -4.16 -35.03 -35.54
C ARG A 6 -4.81 -33.69 -35.15
N ILE A 7 -6.03 -33.44 -35.64
CA ILE A 7 -6.80 -32.23 -35.28
C ILE A 7 -7.25 -32.30 -33.81
N LEU A 8 -7.73 -33.45 -33.34
CA LEU A 8 -8.07 -33.68 -31.92
C LEU A 8 -6.86 -33.56 -31.00
N ALA A 9 -5.70 -34.09 -31.40
CA ALA A 9 -4.46 -33.96 -30.64
C ALA A 9 -3.97 -32.49 -30.54
N GLY A 10 -4.19 -31.68 -31.57
CA GLY A 10 -3.84 -30.25 -31.56
C GLY A 10 -4.71 -29.40 -30.63
N ILE A 11 -5.99 -29.74 -30.47
CA ILE A 11 -6.93 -29.01 -29.61
C ILE A 11 -6.60 -29.24 -28.12
N VAL A 12 -6.16 -30.45 -27.74
CA VAL A 12 -5.79 -30.80 -26.36
C VAL A 12 -4.55 -30.04 -25.85
N VAL A 13 -3.63 -29.67 -26.74
CA VAL A 13 -2.39 -28.93 -26.38
C VAL A 13 -2.67 -27.44 -26.11
N ILE A 14 -3.71 -26.86 -26.72
CA ILE A 14 -4.04 -25.43 -26.56
C ILE A 14 -4.77 -25.16 -25.23
N SER A 15 -5.50 -26.15 -24.70
CA SER A 15 -6.20 -26.03 -23.40
C SER A 15 -5.28 -25.99 -22.17
N ALA A 16 -3.98 -26.26 -22.31
CA ALA A 16 -3.04 -26.32 -21.19
C ALA A 16 -2.56 -24.94 -20.67
N PHE A 17 -2.87 -23.84 -21.36
CA PHE A 17 -2.38 -22.50 -21.01
C PHE A 17 -3.42 -21.56 -20.35
N VAL A 18 -4.62 -22.03 -20.00
CA VAL A 18 -5.71 -21.17 -19.49
C VAL A 18 -5.70 -20.98 -17.96
N GLN A 19 -4.61 -21.34 -17.26
CA GLN A 19 -4.50 -21.14 -15.81
C GLN A 19 -3.48 -20.06 -15.41
N CYS A 20 -3.52 -18.89 -16.06
CA CYS A 20 -3.04 -17.66 -15.42
C CYS A 20 -4.21 -17.07 -14.62
N ALA A 21 -4.51 -17.66 -13.46
CA ALA A 21 -5.42 -17.07 -12.50
C ALA A 21 -4.84 -15.72 -12.05
N ASN A 22 -5.55 -14.64 -12.37
CA ASN A 22 -5.27 -13.30 -11.88
C ASN A 22 -5.14 -13.35 -10.34
N SER A 23 -3.94 -13.12 -9.80
CA SER A 23 -3.66 -13.22 -8.35
C SER A 23 -4.18 -12.00 -7.59
N GLN A 24 -5.40 -11.55 -7.89
CA GLN A 24 -6.02 -10.41 -7.23
C GLN A 24 -6.18 -10.75 -5.75
N LYS A 25 -5.57 -9.93 -4.89
CA LYS A 25 -5.67 -10.11 -3.45
C LYS A 25 -7.14 -9.89 -3.06
N VAL A 26 -7.75 -10.88 -2.42
CA VAL A 26 -9.17 -10.84 -2.07
C VAL A 26 -9.39 -9.94 -0.85
N LEU A 27 -10.31 -8.98 -0.98
CA LEU A 27 -10.79 -8.19 0.15
C LEU A 27 -11.70 -9.06 1.03
N SER A 28 -11.42 -9.06 2.32
CA SER A 28 -12.21 -9.67 3.37
C SER A 28 -13.07 -8.60 4.05
N ALA A 29 -14.19 -9.04 4.62
CA ALA A 29 -14.91 -8.19 5.57
C ALA A 29 -14.00 -7.82 6.74
N LEU A 30 -14.28 -6.66 7.35
CA LEU A 30 -13.64 -6.28 8.61
C LEU A 30 -13.94 -7.37 9.66
N PRO A 31 -12.93 -7.88 10.39
CA PRO A 31 -13.17 -8.84 11.46
C PRO A 31 -14.17 -8.29 12.47
N GLU A 32 -15.16 -9.07 12.88
CA GLU A 32 -16.26 -8.59 13.77
C GLU A 32 -15.76 -8.05 15.11
N VAL A 33 -14.64 -8.58 15.60
CA VAL A 33 -13.98 -8.15 16.84
C VAL A 33 -13.21 -6.84 16.69
N LEU A 34 -12.88 -6.44 15.46
CA LEU A 34 -12.14 -5.22 15.17
C LEU A 34 -13.12 -4.06 14.98
N ARG A 35 -12.96 -3.02 15.80
CA ARG A 35 -13.65 -1.74 15.60
C ARG A 35 -12.62 -0.64 15.44
N LEU A 36 -12.83 0.19 14.43
CA LEU A 36 -12.00 1.35 14.15
C LEU A 36 -12.72 2.61 14.63
N GLY A 37 -11.95 3.63 15.01
CA GLY A 37 -12.46 4.99 15.14
C GLY A 37 -12.50 5.69 13.78
N ASP A 38 -12.73 7.00 13.81
CA ASP A 38 -12.62 7.82 12.61
C ASP A 38 -11.19 7.78 12.05
N VAL A 39 -11.06 7.31 10.81
CA VAL A 39 -9.78 7.25 10.11
C VAL A 39 -9.53 8.60 9.47
N VAL A 40 -8.38 9.19 9.77
CA VAL A 40 -8.01 10.53 9.32
C VAL A 40 -6.70 10.48 8.56
N SER A 41 -6.65 11.12 7.40
CA SER A 41 -5.42 11.43 6.69
C SER A 41 -5.03 12.89 6.92
N GLU A 42 -3.74 13.15 7.12
CA GLU A 42 -3.21 14.47 7.41
C GLU A 42 -1.99 14.72 6.52
N ASN A 43 -2.06 15.77 5.72
CA ASN A 43 -0.91 16.23 4.95
C ASN A 43 0.01 17.06 5.83
N TRP A 44 1.31 16.87 5.70
CA TRP A 44 2.31 17.65 6.42
C TRP A 44 3.41 18.16 5.49
N ARG A 45 4.01 19.28 5.88
CA ARG A 45 5.24 19.82 5.27
C ARG A 45 6.17 20.37 6.33
N THR A 46 7.45 20.45 6.01
CA THR A 46 8.45 21.10 6.86
C THR A 46 8.75 22.50 6.33
N GLU A 47 8.79 23.49 7.22
CA GLU A 47 9.09 24.88 6.84
C GLU A 47 10.46 25.01 6.18
N GLY A 48 10.50 25.77 5.07
CA GLY A 48 11.69 25.98 4.27
C GLY A 48 12.30 24.70 3.67
N SER A 49 11.65 23.54 3.75
CA SER A 49 12.17 22.26 3.25
C SER A 49 11.26 21.69 2.17
N PRO A 50 11.81 20.99 1.15
CA PRO A 50 11.01 20.25 0.19
C PRO A 50 10.37 18.99 0.79
N LEU A 51 10.71 18.62 2.03
CA LEU A 51 10.14 17.48 2.71
C LEU A 51 8.66 17.71 3.05
N SER A 52 7.84 16.78 2.60
CA SER A 52 6.41 16.74 2.87
C SER A 52 5.92 15.30 2.89
N GLY A 53 4.66 15.09 3.22
CA GLY A 53 4.06 13.77 3.16
C GLY A 53 2.63 13.76 3.64
N THR A 54 2.10 12.55 3.79
CA THR A 54 0.77 12.29 4.33
C THR A 54 0.89 11.23 5.41
N ASN A 55 0.27 11.46 6.56
CA ASN A 55 0.08 10.44 7.58
C ASN A 55 -1.37 9.96 7.51
N ILE A 56 -1.61 8.67 7.71
CA ILE A 56 -2.95 8.12 7.94
C ILE A 56 -3.00 7.55 9.35
N PHE A 57 -3.99 7.98 10.12
CA PHE A 57 -4.23 7.57 11.50
C PHE A 57 -5.44 6.65 11.53
N ILE A 58 -5.24 5.45 12.07
CA ILE A 58 -6.26 4.40 12.14
C ILE A 58 -6.45 4.04 13.62
N PRO A 59 -7.33 4.75 14.36
CA PRO A 59 -7.62 4.44 15.75
C PRO A 59 -8.32 3.09 15.86
N VAL A 60 -7.94 2.29 16.86
CA VAL A 60 -8.58 1.00 17.15
C VAL A 60 -9.35 1.13 18.47
N THR A 61 -10.67 0.98 18.39
CA THR A 61 -11.58 1.10 19.54
C THR A 61 -11.90 -0.26 20.17
N SER A 62 -11.73 -1.36 19.43
CA SER A 62 -11.85 -2.73 19.93
C SER A 62 -11.07 -3.70 19.05
N GLY A 63 -10.66 -4.87 19.59
CA GLY A 63 -9.92 -5.89 18.84
C GLY A 63 -8.42 -5.62 18.72
N SER A 64 -7.78 -5.12 19.79
CA SER A 64 -6.34 -4.75 19.84
C SER A 64 -5.36 -5.89 19.55
N ASP A 65 -5.83 -7.13 19.59
CA ASP A 65 -5.06 -8.35 19.32
C ASP A 65 -4.84 -8.57 17.83
N ILE A 66 -5.66 -7.94 16.97
CA ILE A 66 -5.46 -7.97 15.53
C ILE A 66 -4.30 -7.04 15.16
N LEU A 67 -3.25 -7.64 14.60
CA LEU A 67 -2.08 -6.94 14.12
C LEU A 67 -2.29 -6.45 12.70
N LEU A 68 -2.44 -5.13 12.55
CA LEU A 68 -2.44 -4.44 11.27
C LEU A 68 -0.99 -4.28 10.80
N ASP A 69 -0.70 -4.65 9.56
CA ASP A 69 0.66 -4.74 9.04
C ASP A 69 1.00 -3.59 8.08
N SER A 70 0.13 -3.32 7.11
CA SER A 70 0.36 -2.32 6.07
C SER A 70 -0.95 -1.64 5.69
N VAL A 71 -0.85 -0.41 5.21
CA VAL A 71 -1.95 0.36 4.64
C VAL A 71 -1.61 0.77 3.21
N TYR A 72 -2.62 0.72 2.36
CA TYR A 72 -2.60 1.15 0.97
C TYR A 72 -3.58 2.30 0.83
N TYR A 73 -3.09 3.46 0.40
CA TYR A 73 -3.86 4.70 0.29
C TYR A 73 -3.33 5.49 -0.92
N ARG A 74 -4.23 5.99 -1.77
CA ARG A 74 -3.90 6.81 -2.96
C ARG A 74 -2.77 6.24 -3.83
N GLY A 75 -2.87 4.94 -4.15
CA GLY A 75 -1.89 4.28 -5.01
C GLY A 75 -0.51 4.06 -4.37
N ARG A 76 -0.37 4.25 -3.05
CA ARG A 76 0.88 4.02 -2.30
C ARG A 76 0.65 3.06 -1.14
N GLY A 77 1.69 2.29 -0.79
CA GLY A 77 1.68 1.37 0.35
C GLY A 77 2.68 1.80 1.42
N ALA A 78 2.31 1.70 2.70
CA ALA A 78 3.17 1.97 3.84
C ALA A 78 3.01 0.90 4.92
N LYS A 79 4.07 0.61 5.67
CA LYS A 79 3.98 -0.19 6.90
C LYS A 79 3.28 0.61 7.99
N LEU A 80 2.45 -0.06 8.77
CA LEU A 80 1.74 0.56 9.89
C LEU A 80 2.61 0.51 11.16
N GLU A 81 2.76 1.65 11.80
CA GLU A 81 3.39 1.81 13.11
C GLU A 81 2.31 1.70 14.20
N LYS A 82 2.42 0.74 15.12
CA LYS A 82 1.50 0.59 16.25
C LYS A 82 1.91 1.54 17.37
N VAL A 83 1.07 2.54 17.68
CA VAL A 83 1.30 3.48 18.78
C VAL A 83 0.22 3.28 19.85
N GLN A 84 0.66 2.91 21.06
CA GLN A 84 -0.23 2.72 22.20
C GLN A 84 0.13 3.69 23.34
N ARG A 85 -0.89 4.33 23.92
CA ARG A 85 -0.80 5.25 25.06
C ARG A 85 -1.97 4.99 26.00
N GLY A 86 -1.74 4.23 27.06
CA GLY A 86 -2.82 3.77 27.93
C GLY A 86 -3.83 2.91 27.16
N SER A 87 -5.11 3.28 27.23
CA SER A 87 -6.20 2.65 26.47
C SER A 87 -6.29 3.11 25.01
N TYR A 88 -5.59 4.18 24.64
CA TYR A 88 -5.60 4.69 23.28
C TYR A 88 -4.63 3.91 22.40
N LEU A 89 -5.16 3.32 21.32
CA LEU A 89 -4.40 2.57 20.32
C LEU A 89 -4.66 3.16 18.94
N VAL A 90 -3.60 3.51 18.23
CA VAL A 90 -3.66 4.00 16.85
C VAL A 90 -2.55 3.34 16.02
N TYR A 91 -2.90 2.94 14.80
CA TYR A 91 -1.91 2.58 13.79
C TYR A 91 -1.66 3.76 12.87
N ILE A 92 -0.39 4.05 12.58
CA ILE A 92 0.02 5.20 11.77
C ILE A 92 0.71 4.70 10.50
N GLY A 93 0.18 5.05 9.34
CA GLY A 93 0.86 4.87 8.05
C GLY A 93 1.48 6.18 7.61
N ARG A 94 2.76 6.15 7.19
CA ARG A 94 3.50 7.35 6.80
C ARG A 94 3.90 7.28 5.33
N PHE A 95 3.51 8.29 4.57
CA PHE A 95 3.79 8.44 3.15
C PHE A 95 4.64 9.68 2.92
N GLU A 96 5.95 9.53 2.82
CA GLU A 96 6.87 10.66 2.58
C GLU A 96 6.93 11.02 1.10
N ASN A 97 6.83 12.30 0.78
CA ASN A 97 7.13 12.86 -0.51
C ASN A 97 8.55 13.42 -0.44
N ARG A 98 9.52 12.60 -0.87
CA ARG A 98 10.89 13.08 -1.04
C ARG A 98 11.03 13.72 -2.41
N PRO A 99 11.67 14.90 -2.53
CA PRO A 99 12.00 15.45 -3.83
C PRO A 99 12.83 14.41 -4.61
N LYS A 100 12.56 14.29 -5.92
CA LYS A 100 13.37 13.43 -6.79
C LYS A 100 14.81 13.89 -6.67
N THR A 101 15.72 12.94 -6.44
CA THR A 101 17.15 13.20 -6.53
C THR A 101 17.49 13.53 -7.98
N ASP A 102 18.33 14.54 -8.21
CA ASP A 102 18.81 14.85 -9.56
C ASP A 102 19.54 13.64 -10.14
N ILE A 103 19.16 13.25 -11.36
CA ILE A 103 19.83 12.19 -12.11
C ILE A 103 20.98 12.84 -12.85
N ILE A 104 22.21 12.42 -12.55
CA ILE A 104 23.41 12.85 -13.26
C ILE A 104 23.42 12.12 -14.60
N MET A 105 23.20 12.84 -15.70
CA MET A 105 23.30 12.30 -17.06
C MET A 105 24.62 12.77 -17.68
N HIS A 106 25.60 11.87 -17.77
CA HIS A 106 26.96 12.17 -18.25
C HIS A 106 27.34 11.21 -19.37
N ALA A 107 28.04 11.70 -20.39
CA ALA A 107 28.55 10.88 -21.51
C ALA A 107 29.54 9.75 -21.10
N ASP A 108 29.96 9.70 -19.84
CA ASP A 108 30.87 8.71 -19.27
C ASP A 108 30.08 7.93 -18.22
N PRO A 109 29.74 6.66 -18.47
CA PRO A 109 28.90 5.85 -17.58
C PRO A 109 29.46 5.73 -16.16
N ARG A 110 30.79 5.86 -15.97
CA ARG A 110 31.44 5.76 -14.66
C ARG A 110 31.09 6.92 -13.73
N LYS A 111 30.64 8.05 -14.29
CA LYS A 111 30.20 9.21 -13.51
C LYS A 111 28.73 9.15 -13.10
N GLU A 112 28.00 8.12 -13.53
CA GLU A 112 26.60 7.90 -13.18
C GLU A 112 26.40 6.87 -12.06
N VAL A 113 27.48 6.30 -11.51
CA VAL A 113 27.46 5.23 -10.49
C VAL A 113 26.72 5.64 -9.19
N GLY A 114 26.48 6.94 -8.98
CA GLY A 114 25.69 7.47 -7.86
C GLY A 114 24.19 7.64 -8.12
N ASN A 115 23.70 7.44 -9.35
CA ASN A 115 22.28 7.53 -9.66
C ASN A 115 21.54 6.37 -8.98
N GLN A 116 20.56 6.69 -8.13
CA GLN A 116 19.72 5.67 -7.54
C GLN A 116 18.64 5.24 -8.53
N PRO A 117 18.36 3.93 -8.67
CA PRO A 117 17.24 3.47 -9.47
C PRO A 117 15.95 4.08 -8.90
N PRO A 118 14.99 4.46 -9.76
CA PRO A 118 13.73 5.00 -9.28
C PRO A 118 13.05 4.00 -8.34
N GLU A 119 12.52 4.50 -7.23
CA GLU A 119 11.77 3.65 -6.29
C GLU A 119 10.61 2.99 -7.04
N PHE A 120 10.67 1.66 -7.17
CA PHE A 120 9.57 0.89 -7.71
C PHE A 120 8.36 1.07 -6.79
N ARG A 121 7.38 1.86 -7.24
CA ARG A 121 6.05 1.86 -6.63
C ARG A 121 5.53 0.44 -6.75
N LYS A 122 5.49 -0.31 -5.65
CA LYS A 122 4.87 -1.64 -5.62
C LYS A 122 3.48 -1.50 -6.23
N SER A 123 3.22 -2.20 -7.33
CA SER A 123 1.89 -2.25 -7.93
C SER A 123 0.92 -2.76 -6.88
N ILE A 124 0.06 -1.87 -6.39
CA ILE A 124 -0.96 -2.24 -5.42
C ILE A 124 -2.04 -2.97 -6.21
N PRO A 125 -2.46 -4.18 -5.80
CA PRO A 125 -3.43 -4.97 -6.55
C PRO A 125 -4.87 -4.52 -6.29
N PHE A 126 -5.07 -3.27 -5.88
CA PHE A 126 -6.35 -2.70 -5.51
C PHE A 126 -6.52 -1.37 -6.23
N GLU A 127 -7.67 -1.18 -6.85
CA GLU A 127 -8.17 0.12 -7.27
C GLU A 127 -8.90 0.75 -6.08
N LEU A 128 -8.52 1.98 -5.73
CA LEU A 128 -8.99 2.71 -4.56
C LEU A 128 -9.44 4.09 -5.00
N GLU A 129 -10.61 4.51 -4.52
CA GLU A 129 -11.06 5.90 -4.61
C GLU A 129 -10.20 6.83 -3.72
N GLU A 130 -10.35 8.14 -3.88
CA GLU A 130 -9.52 9.13 -3.19
C GLU A 130 -9.68 9.12 -1.65
N ASP A 131 -10.83 8.69 -1.16
CA ASP A 131 -11.20 8.58 0.27
C ASP A 131 -11.18 7.12 0.76
N GLU A 132 -10.59 6.20 0.00
CA GLU A 132 -10.50 4.79 0.37
C GLU A 132 -9.09 4.38 0.75
N ALA A 133 -9.00 3.52 1.76
CA ALA A 133 -7.78 2.82 2.12
C ALA A 133 -8.02 1.31 2.20
N VAL A 134 -6.99 0.52 1.92
CA VAL A 134 -6.99 -0.92 2.20
C VAL A 134 -5.93 -1.21 3.24
N VAL A 135 -6.29 -1.97 4.27
CA VAL A 135 -5.37 -2.38 5.33
C VAL A 135 -5.16 -3.88 5.24
N SER A 136 -3.91 -4.31 5.30
CA SER A 136 -3.56 -5.71 5.47
C SER A 136 -3.35 -6.05 6.94
N PHE A 137 -3.87 -7.19 7.36
CA PHE A 137 -3.71 -7.73 8.70
C PHE A 137 -3.37 -9.21 8.64
N LYS A 138 -2.83 -9.75 9.74
CA LYS A 138 -2.55 -11.18 9.86
C LYS A 138 -3.60 -11.85 10.74
N GLU A 139 -4.15 -12.94 10.24
CA GLU A 139 -4.95 -13.87 11.03
C GLU A 139 -4.29 -15.24 10.93
N GLY A 140 -3.59 -15.63 12.01
CA GLY A 140 -2.65 -16.76 11.97
C GLY A 140 -1.53 -16.53 10.95
N ASN A 141 -1.37 -17.48 10.02
CA ASN A 141 -0.36 -17.42 8.95
C ASN A 141 -0.88 -16.80 7.64
N VAL A 142 -2.14 -16.36 7.60
CA VAL A 142 -2.76 -15.82 6.39
C VAL A 142 -2.80 -14.29 6.47
N VAL A 143 -2.33 -13.63 5.40
CA VAL A 143 -2.48 -12.18 5.24
C VAL A 143 -3.81 -11.91 4.57
N LYS A 144 -4.67 -11.18 5.28
CA LYS A 144 -5.98 -10.73 4.79
C LYS A 144 -5.98 -9.22 4.60
N TYR A 145 -6.97 -8.72 3.88
CA TYR A 145 -7.10 -7.31 3.53
C TYR A 145 -8.53 -6.87 3.80
N PHE A 146 -8.75 -5.68 4.34
CA PHE A 146 -10.08 -5.08 4.42
C PHE A 146 -10.02 -3.64 3.91
N ARG A 147 -11.16 -3.15 3.44
CA ARG A 147 -11.33 -1.79 2.95
C ARG A 147 -11.85 -0.88 4.06
N ILE A 148 -11.35 0.35 4.07
CA ILE A 148 -11.83 1.47 4.86
C ILE A 148 -12.35 2.48 3.84
N ALA A 149 -13.64 2.81 3.92
CA ALA A 149 -14.24 3.89 3.15
C ALA A 149 -14.25 5.18 4.00
N HIS A 150 -14.37 6.32 3.33
CA HIS A 150 -14.54 7.63 3.97
C HIS A 150 -13.41 8.03 4.93
N VAL A 151 -12.16 7.84 4.49
CA VAL A 151 -10.99 8.42 5.15
C VAL A 151 -11.14 9.94 5.16
N LYS A 152 -11.25 10.53 6.35
CA LYS A 152 -11.43 11.98 6.51
C LYS A 152 -10.12 12.69 6.22
N GLU A 153 -10.18 13.82 5.53
CA GLU A 153 -9.01 14.71 5.41
C GLU A 153 -8.96 15.69 6.58
N GLY A 154 -7.87 15.67 7.33
CA GLY A 154 -7.55 16.63 8.36
C GLY A 154 -6.92 17.90 7.79
N ALA A 155 -6.83 18.94 8.63
CA ALA A 155 -6.14 20.17 8.26
C ALA A 155 -4.64 19.91 8.03
N PRO A 156 -4.01 20.54 7.02
CA PRO A 156 -2.58 20.39 6.79
C PRO A 156 -1.75 20.90 7.97
N VAL A 157 -0.70 20.16 8.34
CA VAL A 157 0.23 20.52 9.41
C VAL A 157 1.55 21.04 8.84
N ILE A 158 2.00 22.19 9.35
CA ILE A 158 3.30 22.76 9.01
C ILE A 158 4.23 22.57 10.21
N ASN A 159 5.28 21.77 10.02
CA ASN A 159 6.26 21.49 11.06
C ASN A 159 7.45 22.45 10.95
N PRO A 160 7.95 23.01 12.07
CA PRO A 160 9.15 23.85 12.04
C PRO A 160 10.36 23.03 11.58
N ARG A 161 11.30 23.67 10.90
CA ARG A 161 12.59 23.05 10.58
C ARG A 161 13.33 22.81 11.91
N LYS A 162 13.78 21.57 12.15
CA LYS A 162 14.73 21.31 13.24
C LYS A 162 16.08 21.87 12.83
N GLU A 163 16.58 22.85 13.59
CA GLU A 163 17.94 23.42 13.48
C GLU A 163 19.02 22.40 13.86
#